data_AF-A0A182T5B8-F1
#
_entry.id   AF-A0A182T5B8-F1
#
_cell.length_a   1.000
_cell.length_b   1.000
_cell.length_c   1.000
_cell.angle_alpha   90.00
_cell.angle_beta   90.00
_cell.angle_gamma   90.00
#
_symmetry.space_group_name_H-M   'P 1'
#
loop_
_entity.id
_entity.type
_entity.pdbx_description
1 polymer ?
#
loop_
_entity_poly.entity_id
_entity_poly.type
_entity_poly.pdbx_seq_one_letter_code
_entity_poly.pdbx_strand_id
1 'polypeptide(L)'
;MQTLKATELNNTRRSEIPIIFFNRVPKVGSQTFMELLRRLAVRNDYTFHRDVVQRLEVIRLAPERQQELAEMVMDLPVPSVYVKHVCYTNFTRFGLPMPIYVNMVRDPVERIISWYYYVRAPWYYVERKQAFPDLPLPDPRWLKKDFETCVLQGDPECTYSQNAVHEGIGDHRRQTLFFCGHGEECLPFNSAGALERAKYAVESQYAVVGVLEDLNTTLTVLEKYVPRFFTGASSVYFNEVNVLQKINKNSFKPPVSEEIKDLVRRNFTKEIEFYQFCKQRLYKQYLATQLPLK
;
A
#
# COMPACT_ATOMS: atom_id res chain seq x y z
N MET A 1 -5.03 19.17 26.27
CA MET A 1 -4.11 18.62 25.25
C MET A 1 -3.44 17.38 25.83
N GLN A 2 -3.86 16.18 25.40
CA GLN A 2 -3.16 14.94 25.76
C GLN A 2 -1.71 15.02 25.29
N THR A 3 -0.77 14.63 26.15
CA THR A 3 0.66 14.69 25.86
C THR A 3 0.99 13.66 24.78
N LEU A 4 1.31 14.09 23.56
CA LEU A 4 1.75 13.20 22.49
C LEU A 4 3.07 12.53 22.89
N LYS A 5 3.07 11.22 23.13
CA LYS A 5 4.30 10.44 23.40
C LYS A 5 4.63 9.58 22.19
N ALA A 6 5.85 9.75 21.66
CA ALA A 6 6.31 8.98 20.51
C ALA A 6 6.28 7.46 20.77
N THR A 7 6.53 7.04 22.01
CA THR A 7 6.46 5.63 22.43
C THR A 7 5.04 5.06 22.33
N GLU A 8 4.01 5.83 22.66
CA GLU A 8 2.61 5.39 22.60
C GLU A 8 2.12 5.25 21.16
N LEU A 9 2.67 6.04 20.23
CA LEU A 9 2.33 6.05 18.82
C LEU A 9 3.17 5.09 17.97
N ASN A 10 4.19 4.44 18.56
CA ASN A 10 5.07 3.52 17.86
C ASN A 10 4.79 2.06 18.24
N ASN A 11 4.31 1.27 17.26
CA ASN A 11 4.07 -0.17 17.44
C ASN A 11 5.32 -1.03 17.19
N THR A 12 6.45 -0.48 16.70
CA THR A 12 7.68 -1.27 16.47
C THR A 12 8.12 -2.03 17.72
N ARG A 13 7.96 -1.43 18.90
CA ARG A 13 8.28 -2.06 20.20
C ARG A 13 7.42 -3.26 20.56
N ARG A 14 6.28 -3.44 19.88
CA ARG A 14 5.39 -4.60 20.06
C ARG A 14 5.77 -5.76 19.14
N SER A 15 6.65 -5.54 18.17
CA SER A 15 7.17 -6.61 17.34
C SER A 15 8.31 -7.31 18.08
N GLU A 16 8.24 -8.64 18.09
CA GLU A 16 9.17 -9.50 18.81
C GLU A 16 10.37 -9.90 17.94
N ILE A 17 10.30 -9.65 16.63
CA ILE A 17 11.28 -10.10 15.65
C ILE A 17 11.63 -8.96 14.68
N PRO A 18 12.92 -8.73 14.36
CA PRO A 18 13.32 -7.67 13.44
C PRO A 18 13.10 -8.13 12.00
N ILE A 19 11.85 -8.29 11.60
CA ILE A 19 11.41 -8.55 10.23
C ILE A 19 10.35 -7.51 9.88
N ILE A 20 10.57 -6.74 8.82
CA ILE A 20 9.52 -5.91 8.27
C ILE A 20 8.67 -6.73 7.33
N PHE A 21 7.35 -6.69 7.53
CA PHE A 21 6.40 -7.17 6.53
C PHE A 21 5.68 -5.99 5.89
N PHE A 22 5.98 -5.75 4.61
CA PHE A 22 5.32 -4.71 3.80
C PHE A 22 4.27 -5.36 2.89
N ASN A 23 3.04 -5.44 3.40
CA ASN A 23 1.88 -5.94 2.68
C ASN A 23 1.33 -4.85 1.70
N ARG A 24 2.12 -4.57 0.67
CA ARG A 24 2.01 -3.36 -0.15
C ARG A 24 0.66 -3.21 -0.85
N VAL A 25 0.11 -2.00 -0.77
CA VAL A 25 -1.04 -1.57 -1.60
C VAL A 25 -0.58 -1.27 -3.04
N PRO A 26 -1.37 -1.59 -4.07
CA PRO A 26 -1.13 -1.11 -5.43
C PRO A 26 -1.26 0.41 -5.57
N LYS A 27 -0.37 0.99 -6.38
CA LYS A 27 -0.41 2.40 -6.83
C LYS A 27 -0.24 3.48 -5.75
N VAL A 28 0.32 3.11 -4.60
CA VAL A 28 0.71 4.03 -3.51
C VAL A 28 2.21 4.41 -3.55
N GLY A 29 2.87 4.27 -4.71
CA GLY A 29 4.33 4.43 -4.82
C GLY A 29 5.12 3.23 -4.29
N SER A 30 4.48 2.07 -4.15
CA SER A 30 5.09 0.87 -3.54
C SER A 30 6.28 0.30 -4.32
N GLN A 31 6.40 0.53 -5.63
CA GLN A 31 7.62 0.18 -6.38
C GLN A 31 8.81 1.06 -5.99
N THR A 32 8.59 2.37 -5.84
CA THR A 32 9.59 3.32 -5.35
C THR A 32 10.05 2.96 -3.95
N PHE A 33 9.09 2.69 -3.06
CA PHE A 33 9.38 2.34 -1.68
C PHE A 33 10.14 1.01 -1.58
N MET A 34 9.82 0.05 -2.45
CA MET A 34 10.56 -1.21 -2.57
C MET A 34 12.02 -1.01 -3.03
N GLU A 35 12.26 -0.10 -3.99
CA GLU A 35 13.62 0.26 -4.40
C GLU A 35 14.40 0.95 -3.28
N LEU A 36 13.74 1.82 -2.51
CA LEU A 36 14.33 2.42 -1.31
C LEU A 36 14.73 1.34 -0.30
N LEU A 37 13.85 0.39 0.01
CA LEU A 37 14.15 -0.74 0.90
C LEU A 37 15.31 -1.59 0.38
N ARG A 38 15.38 -1.87 -0.93
CA ARG A 38 16.50 -2.61 -1.52
C ARG A 38 17.85 -1.91 -1.32
N ARG A 39 17.91 -0.59 -1.48
CA ARG A 39 19.15 0.18 -1.25
C ARG A 39 19.51 0.27 0.22
N LEU A 40 18.50 0.47 1.07
CA LEU A 40 18.69 0.48 2.51
C LEU A 40 19.12 -0.88 3.06
N ALA A 41 18.78 -1.99 2.40
CA ALA A 41 19.26 -3.33 2.75
C ALA A 41 20.79 -3.41 2.75
N VAL A 42 21.43 -2.83 1.73
CA VAL A 42 22.89 -2.74 1.63
C VAL A 42 23.45 -1.81 2.71
N ARG A 43 22.83 -0.64 2.91
CA ARG A 43 23.31 0.37 3.86
C ARG A 43 23.18 -0.06 5.32
N ASN A 44 22.07 -0.71 5.66
CA ASN A 44 21.67 -1.02 7.03
C ASN A 44 21.82 -2.52 7.34
N ASP A 45 22.45 -3.30 6.46
CA ASP A 45 22.80 -4.70 6.68
C ASP A 45 21.59 -5.57 7.08
N TYR A 46 20.63 -5.69 6.16
CA TYR A 46 19.48 -6.60 6.27
C TYR A 46 19.20 -7.28 4.93
N THR A 47 18.46 -8.39 4.94
CA THR A 47 18.11 -9.10 3.70
C THR A 47 16.79 -8.59 3.12
N PHE A 48 16.77 -8.35 1.81
CA PHE A 48 15.56 -7.91 1.10
C PHE A 48 14.92 -9.07 0.33
N HIS A 49 13.67 -9.38 0.65
CA HIS A 49 12.87 -10.41 0.00
C HIS A 49 11.61 -9.80 -0.62
N ARG A 50 11.20 -10.34 -1.76
CA ARG A 50 9.92 -10.01 -2.41
C ARG A 50 9.23 -11.26 -2.92
N ASP A 51 7.91 -11.21 -2.96
CA ASP A 51 7.10 -12.23 -3.60
C ASP A 51 7.46 -12.41 -5.08
N VAL A 52 7.29 -13.63 -5.57
CA VAL A 52 7.54 -13.99 -6.98
C VAL A 52 6.42 -13.42 -7.85
N VAL A 53 6.74 -13.06 -9.09
CA VAL A 53 5.73 -12.61 -10.06
C VAL A 53 4.77 -13.76 -10.37
N GLN A 54 3.49 -13.57 -10.06
CA GLN A 54 2.43 -14.55 -10.31
C GLN A 54 1.60 -14.17 -11.53
N ARG A 55 0.99 -15.17 -12.18
CA ARG A 55 0.05 -14.94 -13.30
C ARG A 55 -1.16 -14.13 -12.84
N LEU A 56 -1.72 -14.49 -11.70
CA LEU A 56 -2.80 -13.77 -11.04
C LEU A 56 -2.33 -13.41 -9.63
N GLU A 57 -2.50 -12.14 -9.27
CA GLU A 57 -2.15 -11.66 -7.95
C GLU A 57 -3.32 -11.92 -7.00
N VAL A 58 -3.12 -12.81 -6.03
CA VAL A 58 -4.14 -13.18 -5.04
C VAL A 58 -3.86 -12.42 -3.74
N ILE A 59 -4.70 -11.42 -3.45
CA ILE A 59 -4.51 -10.52 -2.29
C ILE A 59 -5.20 -11.03 -1.02
N ARG A 60 -6.25 -11.84 -1.15
CA ARG A 60 -6.95 -12.50 -0.03
C ARG A 60 -6.61 -13.97 -0.04
N LEU A 61 -6.12 -14.47 1.09
CA LEU A 61 -5.64 -15.83 1.23
C LEU A 61 -6.62 -16.63 2.08
N ALA A 62 -6.83 -17.90 1.74
CA ALA A 62 -7.47 -18.86 2.63
C ALA A 62 -6.64 -19.03 3.91
N PRO A 63 -7.25 -19.45 5.04
CA PRO A 63 -6.53 -19.57 6.32
C PRO A 63 -5.24 -20.39 6.25
N GLU A 64 -5.24 -21.49 5.50
CA GLU A 64 -4.07 -22.37 5.33
C GLU A 64 -2.93 -21.61 4.62
N ARG A 65 -3.27 -20.86 3.57
CA ARG A 65 -2.30 -20.02 2.84
C ARG A 65 -1.82 -18.81 3.65
N GLN A 66 -2.63 -18.32 4.60
CA GLN A 66 -2.19 -17.29 5.54
C GLN A 66 -1.15 -17.85 6.51
N GLN A 67 -1.36 -19.08 7.00
CA GLN A 67 -0.40 -19.77 7.87
C GLN A 67 0.91 -20.04 7.13
N GLU A 68 0.87 -20.61 5.92
CA GLU A 68 2.06 -20.85 5.10
C GLU A 68 2.86 -19.56 4.85
N LEU A 69 2.17 -18.45 4.56
CA LEU A 69 2.80 -17.15 4.40
C LEU A 69 3.47 -16.68 5.71
N ALA A 70 2.78 -16.84 6.83
CA ALA A 70 3.28 -16.42 8.13
C ALA A 70 4.52 -17.22 8.55
N GLU A 71 4.48 -18.55 8.41
CA GLU A 71 5.61 -19.45 8.67
C GLU A 71 6.81 -19.09 7.79
N MET A 72 6.61 -18.95 6.48
CA MET A 72 7.68 -18.58 5.55
C MET A 72 8.32 -17.23 5.89
N VAL A 73 7.52 -16.22 6.27
CA VAL A 73 8.07 -14.90 6.67
C VAL A 73 8.85 -15.00 7.98
N MET A 74 8.43 -15.87 8.91
CA MET A 74 9.14 -16.08 10.19
C MET A 74 10.43 -16.89 10.04
N ASP A 75 10.54 -17.72 9.00
CA ASP A 75 11.76 -18.47 8.68
C ASP A 75 12.86 -17.64 7.99
N LEU A 76 12.59 -16.38 7.65
CA LEU A 76 13.57 -15.50 7.01
C LEU A 76 14.73 -15.17 7.95
N PRO A 77 15.96 -14.99 7.42
CA PRO A 77 17.11 -14.59 8.22
C PRO A 77 16.86 -13.21 8.86
N VAL A 78 17.23 -13.03 10.12
CA VAL A 78 17.06 -11.75 10.81
C VAL A 78 18.33 -10.88 10.73
N PRO A 79 18.23 -9.57 10.46
CA PRO A 79 17.02 -8.83 10.10
C PRO A 79 16.66 -8.94 8.61
N SER A 80 15.37 -8.89 8.30
CA SER A 80 14.85 -8.98 6.93
C SER A 80 13.68 -8.07 6.63
N VAL A 81 13.43 -7.86 5.34
CA VAL A 81 12.21 -7.23 4.81
C VAL A 81 11.56 -8.21 3.85
N TYR A 82 10.26 -8.46 4.00
CA TYR A 82 9.46 -9.19 3.03
C TYR A 82 8.35 -8.30 2.44
N VAL A 83 8.20 -8.35 1.12
CA VAL A 83 7.26 -7.50 0.38
C VAL A 83 6.31 -8.35 -0.46
N LYS A 84 5.00 -8.21 -0.24
CA LYS A 84 3.96 -8.92 -1.00
C LYS A 84 2.69 -8.08 -1.15
N HIS A 85 2.01 -8.18 -2.28
CA HIS A 85 0.65 -7.67 -2.42
C HIS A 85 -0.33 -8.64 -1.75
N VAL A 86 -0.74 -8.31 -0.53
CA VAL A 86 -1.64 -9.16 0.28
C VAL A 86 -2.34 -8.32 1.35
N CYS A 87 -3.53 -8.74 1.76
CA CYS A 87 -4.23 -8.12 2.88
C CYS A 87 -3.48 -8.36 4.21
N TYR A 88 -3.81 -7.57 5.22
CA TYR A 88 -3.26 -7.73 6.55
C TYR A 88 -3.49 -9.16 7.08
N THR A 89 -2.43 -9.78 7.58
CA THR A 89 -2.42 -11.16 8.10
C THR A 89 -2.02 -11.10 9.58
N ASN A 90 -2.84 -11.66 10.47
CA ASN A 90 -2.50 -11.68 11.90
C ASN A 90 -1.72 -12.96 12.24
N PHE A 91 -0.40 -12.84 12.41
CA PHE A 91 0.52 -13.97 12.64
C PHE A 91 0.24 -14.66 13.98
N THR A 92 -0.22 -13.90 14.99
CA THR A 92 -0.53 -14.46 16.33
C THR A 92 -1.67 -15.47 16.29
N ARG A 93 -2.54 -15.43 15.28
CA ARG A 93 -3.59 -16.46 15.09
C ARG A 93 -3.01 -17.84 14.80
N PHE A 94 -1.77 -17.91 14.36
CA PHE A 94 -1.04 -19.14 14.05
C PHE A 94 0.04 -19.46 15.11
N GLY A 95 0.01 -18.80 16.27
CA GLY A 95 1.02 -18.97 17.31
C GLY A 95 2.40 -18.42 16.95
N LEU A 96 2.48 -17.53 15.95
CA LEU A 96 3.72 -16.92 15.48
C LEU A 96 3.86 -15.47 15.98
N PRO A 97 5.09 -14.98 16.18
CA PRO A 97 5.32 -13.59 16.57
C PRO A 97 4.91 -12.62 15.45
N MET A 98 4.51 -11.41 15.84
CA MET A 98 4.15 -10.37 14.87
C MET A 98 5.41 -9.72 14.26
N PRO A 99 5.54 -9.65 12.92
CA PRO A 99 6.55 -8.83 12.27
C PRO A 99 6.24 -7.33 12.42
N ILE A 100 7.20 -6.49 12.08
CA ILE A 100 7.02 -5.05 12.00
C ILE A 100 6.21 -4.73 10.74
N TYR A 101 4.93 -4.40 10.91
CA TYR A 101 4.10 -3.94 9.81
C TYR A 101 4.39 -2.48 9.45
N VAL A 102 4.68 -2.23 8.17
CA VAL A 102 4.74 -0.88 7.58
C VAL A 102 3.91 -0.85 6.32
N ASN A 103 3.38 0.32 5.96
CA ASN A 103 2.69 0.47 4.67
C ASN A 103 2.74 1.90 4.14
N MET A 104 2.14 2.10 2.97
CA MET A 104 1.94 3.40 2.33
C MET A 104 0.48 3.51 1.88
N VAL A 105 -0.08 4.72 1.98
CA VAL A 105 -1.37 5.08 1.38
C VAL A 105 -1.21 6.23 0.41
N ARG A 106 -2.23 6.41 -0.44
CA ARG A 106 -2.36 7.51 -1.39
C ARG A 106 -3.79 8.03 -1.37
N ASP A 107 -4.00 9.26 -1.83
CA ASP A 107 -5.35 9.75 -2.13
C ASP A 107 -6.12 8.69 -2.97
N PRO A 108 -7.30 8.23 -2.52
CA PRO A 108 -7.98 7.11 -3.16
C PRO A 108 -8.37 7.35 -4.62
N VAL A 109 -8.71 8.60 -4.98
CA VAL A 109 -9.12 8.96 -6.34
C VAL A 109 -7.89 9.03 -7.25
N GLU A 110 -6.82 9.68 -6.81
CA GLU A 110 -5.56 9.66 -7.55
C GLU A 110 -4.98 8.24 -7.71
N ARG A 111 -5.21 7.39 -6.71
CA ARG A 111 -4.81 5.98 -6.74
C ARG A 111 -5.60 5.19 -7.78
N ILE A 112 -6.92 5.33 -7.85
CA ILE A 112 -7.73 4.60 -8.83
C ILE A 112 -7.50 5.10 -10.25
N ILE A 113 -7.33 6.41 -10.45
CA ILE A 113 -6.90 6.97 -11.73
C ILE A 113 -5.53 6.40 -12.13
N SER A 114 -4.60 6.33 -11.18
CA SER A 114 -3.28 5.74 -11.43
C SER A 114 -3.36 4.24 -11.78
N TRP A 115 -4.32 3.50 -11.21
CA TRP A 115 -4.57 2.11 -11.57
C TRP A 115 -5.16 2.01 -12.98
N TYR A 116 -6.19 2.80 -13.27
CA TYR A 116 -6.89 2.82 -14.55
C TYR A 116 -5.95 2.94 -15.76
N TYR A 117 -5.03 3.92 -15.71
CA TYR A 117 -4.05 4.11 -16.79
C TYR A 117 -2.88 3.13 -16.73
N TYR A 118 -2.58 2.56 -15.56
CA TYR A 118 -1.52 1.56 -15.45
C TYR A 118 -1.90 0.25 -16.13
N VAL A 119 -3.12 -0.24 -15.94
CA VAL A 119 -3.57 -1.49 -16.59
C VAL A 119 -3.83 -1.32 -18.08
N ARG A 120 -3.88 -0.09 -18.60
CA ARG A 120 -4.04 0.23 -20.04
C ARG A 120 -2.72 0.54 -20.74
N ALA A 121 -1.64 0.60 -19.98
CA ALA A 121 -0.35 0.93 -20.51
C ALA A 121 0.18 -0.15 -21.47
N PRO A 122 0.77 0.21 -22.64
CA PRO A 122 1.36 -0.79 -23.53
C PRO A 122 2.42 -1.66 -22.86
N TRP A 123 3.33 -1.07 -22.07
CA TRP A 123 4.41 -1.83 -21.40
C TRP A 123 3.87 -2.83 -20.37
N TYR A 124 2.74 -2.56 -19.72
CA TYR A 124 2.09 -3.51 -18.81
C TYR A 124 1.78 -4.84 -19.52
N TYR A 125 1.29 -4.77 -20.75
CA TYR A 125 1.00 -5.97 -21.54
C TYR A 125 2.23 -6.60 -22.16
N VAL A 126 3.22 -5.80 -22.59
CA VAL A 126 4.49 -6.34 -23.12
C VAL A 126 5.20 -7.17 -22.05
N GLU A 127 5.39 -6.62 -20.85
CA GLU A 127 6.04 -7.32 -19.73
C GLU A 127 5.27 -8.60 -19.35
N ARG A 128 3.94 -8.52 -19.27
CA ARG A 128 3.12 -9.68 -18.92
C ARG A 128 3.08 -10.74 -20.02
N LYS A 129 3.12 -10.36 -21.30
CA LYS A 129 3.25 -11.28 -22.44
C LYS A 129 4.60 -11.99 -22.44
N GLN A 130 5.68 -11.30 -22.09
CA GLN A 130 7.00 -11.92 -21.97
C GLN A 130 7.02 -12.97 -20.85
N ALA A 131 6.39 -12.68 -19.71
CA ALA A 131 6.29 -13.64 -18.60
C ALA A 131 5.25 -14.75 -18.85
N PHE A 132 4.17 -14.44 -19.58
CA PHE A 132 3.02 -15.32 -19.82
C PHE A 132 2.50 -15.16 -21.27
N PRO A 133 3.13 -15.84 -22.25
CA PRO A 133 2.85 -15.65 -23.68
C PRO A 133 1.37 -15.82 -24.09
N ASP A 134 0.67 -16.74 -23.43
CA ASP A 134 -0.72 -17.11 -23.73
C ASP A 134 -1.77 -16.11 -23.23
N LEU A 135 -1.37 -15.01 -22.57
CA LEU A 135 -2.32 -14.01 -22.13
C LEU A 135 -2.99 -13.34 -23.35
N PRO A 136 -4.33 -13.22 -23.38
CA PRO A 136 -5.02 -12.49 -24.43
C PRO A 136 -4.69 -11.00 -24.33
N LEU A 137 -4.62 -10.33 -25.49
CA LEU A 137 -4.54 -8.88 -25.53
C LEU A 137 -5.96 -8.30 -25.35
N PRO A 138 -6.12 -7.20 -24.61
CA PRO A 138 -7.41 -6.55 -24.46
C PRO A 138 -7.85 -5.85 -25.75
N ASP A 139 -9.14 -5.49 -25.80
CA ASP A 139 -9.70 -4.71 -26.90
C ASP A 139 -8.98 -3.34 -27.03
N PRO A 140 -8.51 -2.94 -28.22
CA PRO A 140 -7.89 -1.63 -28.44
C PRO A 140 -8.75 -0.42 -28.05
N ARG A 141 -10.09 -0.53 -28.15
CA ARG A 141 -11.03 0.51 -27.70
C ARG A 141 -10.99 0.68 -26.19
N TRP A 142 -10.92 -0.42 -25.45
CA TRP A 142 -10.78 -0.40 -23.98
C TRP A 142 -9.45 0.24 -23.56
N LEU A 143 -8.36 -0.08 -24.26
CA LEU A 143 -7.03 0.50 -24.01
C LEU A 143 -6.98 2.02 -24.22
N LYS A 144 -7.70 2.52 -25.23
CA LYS A 144 -7.69 3.94 -25.62
C LYS A 144 -8.68 4.80 -24.83
N LYS A 145 -9.67 4.20 -24.17
CA LYS A 145 -10.70 4.95 -23.44
C LYS A 145 -10.08 5.69 -22.25
N ASP A 146 -10.27 7.00 -22.18
CA ASP A 146 -9.82 7.81 -21.06
C ASP A 146 -10.75 7.67 -19.83
N PHE A 147 -10.23 8.06 -18.67
CA PHE A 147 -10.93 7.90 -17.39
C PHE A 147 -12.20 8.76 -17.29
N GLU A 148 -12.21 9.96 -17.88
CA GLU A 148 -13.38 10.84 -17.81
C GLU A 148 -14.55 10.27 -18.59
N THR A 149 -14.29 9.84 -19.83
CA THR A 149 -15.26 9.15 -20.66
C THR A 149 -15.81 7.91 -19.95
N CYS A 150 -14.95 7.13 -19.30
CA CYS A 150 -15.34 5.95 -18.53
C CYS A 150 -16.29 6.27 -17.35
N VAL A 151 -15.99 7.33 -16.60
CA VAL A 151 -16.85 7.80 -15.48
C VAL A 151 -18.18 8.35 -16.00
N LEU A 152 -18.16 9.20 -17.03
CA LEU A 152 -19.37 9.83 -17.58
C LEU A 152 -20.32 8.83 -18.26
N GLN A 153 -19.78 7.78 -18.87
CA GLN A 153 -20.57 6.71 -19.49
C GLN A 153 -21.10 5.69 -18.46
N GLY A 154 -20.62 5.72 -17.22
CA GLY A 154 -21.00 4.74 -16.20
C GLY A 154 -20.48 3.34 -16.52
N ASP A 155 -19.27 3.24 -17.10
CA ASP A 155 -18.67 1.94 -17.39
C ASP A 155 -18.49 1.13 -16.08
N PRO A 156 -18.60 -0.21 -16.10
CA PRO A 156 -18.54 -1.03 -14.89
C PRO A 156 -17.29 -0.83 -14.02
N GLU A 157 -16.13 -0.60 -14.64
CA GLU A 157 -14.85 -0.42 -13.93
C GLU A 157 -14.64 0.98 -13.33
N CYS A 158 -15.43 1.97 -13.77
CA CYS A 158 -15.45 3.34 -13.25
C CYS A 158 -16.70 3.62 -12.41
N THR A 159 -17.52 2.59 -12.16
CA THR A 159 -18.74 2.67 -11.35
C THR A 159 -18.48 2.10 -9.96
N TYR A 160 -18.69 2.94 -8.95
CA TYR A 160 -18.30 2.66 -7.57
C TYR A 160 -19.53 2.61 -6.65
N SER A 161 -20.26 1.51 -6.71
CA SER A 161 -21.51 1.33 -5.96
C SER A 161 -21.25 0.99 -4.49
N GLN A 162 -21.97 1.66 -3.59
CA GLN A 162 -21.97 1.39 -2.15
C GLN A 162 -22.20 -0.11 -1.86
N ASN A 163 -21.45 -0.67 -0.92
CA ASN A 163 -21.52 -2.06 -0.47
C ASN A 163 -21.27 -3.12 -1.56
N ALA A 164 -20.81 -2.74 -2.75
CA ALA A 164 -20.40 -3.73 -3.75
C ALA A 164 -19.33 -4.64 -3.16
N VAL A 165 -19.54 -5.95 -3.27
CA VAL A 165 -18.63 -7.00 -2.77
C VAL A 165 -17.85 -7.68 -3.89
N HIS A 166 -18.13 -7.35 -5.15
CA HIS A 166 -17.48 -7.99 -6.28
C HIS A 166 -15.96 -7.79 -6.20
N GLU A 167 -15.22 -8.89 -6.23
CA GLU A 167 -13.77 -8.96 -6.33
C GLU A 167 -13.38 -9.58 -7.67
N GLY A 168 -13.85 -8.99 -8.77
CA GLY A 168 -13.35 -9.37 -10.08
C GLY A 168 -11.82 -9.26 -10.11
N ILE A 169 -11.16 -10.09 -10.93
CA ILE A 169 -9.73 -9.96 -11.19
C ILE A 169 -9.46 -8.54 -11.67
N GLY A 170 -8.72 -7.75 -10.88
CA GLY A 170 -8.45 -6.35 -11.18
C GLY A 170 -9.37 -5.32 -10.47
N ASP A 171 -10.19 -5.72 -9.50
CA ASP A 171 -10.86 -4.75 -8.62
C ASP A 171 -9.91 -4.21 -7.55
N HIS A 172 -9.31 -3.04 -7.86
CA HIS A 172 -8.39 -2.34 -6.96
C HIS A 172 -9.00 -1.10 -6.33
N ARG A 173 -10.33 -0.98 -6.25
CA ARG A 173 -10.99 0.21 -5.68
C ARG A 173 -10.77 0.39 -4.16
N ARG A 174 -10.55 -0.71 -3.43
CA ARG A 174 -10.44 -0.75 -1.96
C ARG A 174 -8.97 -0.66 -1.50
N GLN A 175 -8.55 0.51 -1.01
CA GLN A 175 -7.28 0.62 -0.27
C GLN A 175 -7.46 0.07 1.16
N THR A 176 -8.62 0.32 1.77
CA THR A 176 -8.98 -0.18 3.11
C THR A 176 -8.87 -1.70 3.25
N LEU A 177 -9.18 -2.47 2.19
CA LEU A 177 -9.14 -3.93 2.19
C LEU A 177 -7.76 -4.48 2.60
N PHE A 178 -6.68 -3.84 2.15
CA PHE A 178 -5.31 -4.25 2.47
C PHE A 178 -4.98 -4.15 3.97
N PHE A 179 -5.71 -3.31 4.71
CA PHE A 179 -5.52 -3.11 6.16
C PHE A 179 -6.59 -3.83 6.99
N CYS A 180 -7.82 -3.94 6.46
CA CYS A 180 -8.91 -4.63 7.14
C CYS A 180 -8.62 -6.13 7.30
N GLY A 181 -8.05 -6.76 6.27
CA GLY A 181 -7.62 -8.17 6.31
C GLY A 181 -8.41 -9.08 5.38
N HIS A 182 -8.36 -10.38 5.68
CA HIS A 182 -8.85 -11.44 4.79
C HIS A 182 -10.35 -11.78 4.91
N GLY A 183 -11.05 -11.23 5.91
CA GLY A 183 -12.43 -11.59 6.21
C GLY A 183 -13.44 -11.05 5.20
N GLU A 184 -14.57 -11.75 5.01
CA GLU A 184 -15.67 -11.30 4.12
C GLU A 184 -16.26 -9.96 4.55
N GLU A 185 -16.21 -9.66 5.84
CA GLU A 185 -16.65 -8.40 6.42
C GLU A 185 -15.80 -7.20 5.96
N CYS A 186 -14.66 -7.43 5.31
CA CYS A 186 -13.83 -6.41 4.67
C CYS A 186 -14.21 -6.13 3.20
N LEU A 187 -15.07 -6.96 2.60
CA LEU A 187 -15.45 -6.87 1.18
C LEU A 187 -16.35 -5.70 0.82
N PRO A 188 -17.40 -5.37 1.61
CA PRO A 188 -18.36 -4.37 1.20
C PRO A 188 -17.68 -3.02 0.99
N PHE A 189 -17.65 -2.57 -0.27
CA PHE A 189 -17.01 -1.31 -0.66
C PHE A 189 -17.66 -0.15 0.07
N ASN A 190 -16.82 0.78 0.53
CA ASN A 190 -17.27 1.99 1.19
C ASN A 190 -18.11 1.74 2.46
N SER A 191 -17.90 0.60 3.14
CA SER A 191 -18.64 0.25 4.35
C SER A 191 -17.96 0.76 5.62
N ALA A 192 -18.78 1.12 6.62
CA ALA A 192 -18.27 1.53 7.94
C ALA A 192 -17.53 0.39 8.65
N GLY A 193 -18.02 -0.85 8.52
CA GLY A 193 -17.38 -2.01 9.17
C GLY A 193 -15.96 -2.25 8.66
N ALA A 194 -15.75 -2.25 7.34
CA ALA A 194 -14.42 -2.43 6.76
C ALA A 194 -13.47 -1.27 7.14
N LEU A 195 -14.01 -0.04 7.16
CA LEU A 195 -13.25 1.15 7.57
C LEU A 195 -12.75 1.03 9.01
N GLU A 196 -13.63 0.76 9.97
CA GLU A 196 -13.24 0.73 11.38
C GLU A 196 -12.26 -0.41 11.69
N ARG A 197 -12.42 -1.57 11.05
CA ARG A 197 -11.43 -2.66 11.13
C ARG A 197 -10.07 -2.25 10.56
N ALA A 198 -10.05 -1.57 9.41
CA ALA A 198 -8.81 -1.06 8.82
C ALA A 198 -8.12 -0.04 9.73
N LYS A 199 -8.88 0.92 10.29
CA LYS A 199 -8.35 1.91 11.25
C LYS A 199 -7.77 1.22 12.49
N TYR A 200 -8.51 0.26 13.07
CA TYR A 200 -8.07 -0.52 14.22
C TYR A 200 -6.76 -1.28 13.94
N ALA A 201 -6.65 -1.92 12.78
CA ALA A 201 -5.42 -2.60 12.37
C ALA A 201 -4.23 -1.62 12.27
N VAL A 202 -4.43 -0.47 11.59
CA VAL A 202 -3.40 0.58 11.48
C VAL A 202 -2.96 1.10 12.86
N GLU A 203 -3.89 1.33 13.77
CA GLU A 203 -3.57 1.82 15.11
C GLU A 203 -2.87 0.79 15.98
N SER A 204 -3.30 -0.48 15.92
CA SER A 204 -2.82 -1.51 16.84
C SER A 204 -1.59 -2.26 16.34
N GLN A 205 -1.44 -2.42 15.01
CA GLN A 205 -0.48 -3.35 14.40
C GLN A 205 0.62 -2.68 13.58
N TYR A 206 0.31 -1.56 12.91
CA TYR A 206 1.29 -0.92 12.02
C TYR A 206 2.22 0.02 12.78
N ALA A 207 3.53 -0.12 12.58
CA ALA A 207 4.52 0.82 13.09
C ALA A 207 4.33 2.19 12.44
N VAL A 208 4.39 2.24 11.10
CA VAL A 208 4.20 3.46 10.31
C VAL A 208 3.39 3.15 9.05
N VAL A 209 2.38 3.97 8.79
CA VAL A 209 1.67 4.02 7.51
C VAL A 209 1.94 5.39 6.90
N GLY A 210 2.81 5.41 5.89
CA GLY A 210 3.21 6.64 5.20
C GLY A 210 2.18 7.13 4.19
N VAL A 211 2.33 8.37 3.76
CA VAL A 211 1.47 9.02 2.76
C VAL A 211 2.32 9.39 1.56
N LEU A 212 1.93 8.93 0.36
CA LEU A 212 2.70 9.17 -0.87
C LEU A 212 2.84 10.66 -1.20
N GLU A 213 1.82 11.45 -0.89
CA GLU A 213 1.81 12.90 -1.10
C GLU A 213 2.71 13.66 -0.11
N ASP A 214 3.04 13.05 1.04
CA ASP A 214 3.81 13.66 2.13
C ASP A 214 5.08 12.84 2.46
N LEU A 215 5.93 12.61 1.45
CA LEU A 215 7.11 11.74 1.58
C LEU A 215 8.15 12.24 2.57
N ASN A 216 8.38 13.55 2.69
CA ASN A 216 9.36 14.08 3.64
C ASN A 216 9.00 13.67 5.08
N THR A 217 7.74 13.88 5.45
CA THR A 217 7.18 13.48 6.75
C THR A 217 7.24 11.97 6.92
N THR A 218 6.85 11.22 5.89
CA THR A 218 6.90 9.75 5.88
C THR A 218 8.31 9.23 6.18
N LEU A 219 9.32 9.69 5.44
CA LEU A 219 10.70 9.24 5.58
C LEU A 219 11.28 9.61 6.94
N THR A 220 10.96 10.81 7.45
CA THR A 220 11.38 11.25 8.79
C THR A 220 10.81 10.35 9.88
N VAL A 221 9.51 10.03 9.81
CA VAL A 221 8.86 9.17 10.81
C VAL A 221 9.42 7.75 10.74
N LEU A 222 9.62 7.20 9.54
CA LEU A 222 10.23 5.87 9.36
C LEU A 222 11.65 5.79 9.95
N GLU A 223 12.50 6.79 9.69
CA GLU A 223 13.85 6.89 10.25
C GLU A 223 13.85 6.88 11.78
N LYS A 224 12.88 7.58 12.40
CA LYS A 224 12.80 7.70 13.86
C LYS A 224 12.15 6.49 14.52
N TYR A 225 11.12 5.90 13.91
CA TYR A 225 10.29 4.86 14.54
C TYR A 225 10.76 3.44 14.21
N VAL A 226 11.49 3.26 13.11
CA VAL A 226 12.00 1.96 12.63
C VAL A 226 13.48 2.09 12.19
N PRO A 227 14.38 2.62 13.03
CA PRO A 227 15.72 3.04 12.64
C PRO A 227 16.61 1.91 12.11
N ARG A 228 16.44 0.66 12.61
CA ARG A 228 17.24 -0.50 12.13
C ARG A 228 17.13 -0.70 10.62
N PHE A 229 15.99 -0.37 10.03
CA PHE A 229 15.72 -0.57 8.60
C PHE A 229 15.79 0.72 7.79
N PHE A 230 15.44 1.86 8.39
CA PHE A 230 15.25 3.11 7.67
C PHE A 230 16.28 4.20 7.96
N THR A 231 17.30 3.97 8.78
CA THR A 231 18.38 4.97 8.98
C THR A 231 18.94 5.43 7.63
N GLY A 232 18.88 6.74 7.38
CA GLY A 232 19.35 7.36 6.13
C GLY A 232 18.39 7.25 4.94
N ALA A 233 17.13 6.81 5.14
CA ALA A 233 16.12 6.69 4.09
C ALA A 233 15.90 8.00 3.32
N SER A 234 15.87 9.15 3.99
CA SER A 234 15.71 10.47 3.36
C SER A 234 16.86 10.74 2.38
N SER A 235 18.09 10.50 2.83
CA SER A 235 19.30 10.69 2.02
C SER A 235 19.29 9.79 0.78
N VAL A 236 19.05 8.49 0.96
CA VAL A 236 18.99 7.50 -0.15
C VAL A 236 17.87 7.86 -1.12
N TYR A 237 16.70 8.26 -0.62
CA TYR A 237 15.57 8.62 -1.48
C TYR A 237 15.89 9.81 -2.40
N PHE A 238 16.35 10.93 -1.84
CA PHE A 238 16.56 12.16 -2.61
C PHE A 238 17.77 12.10 -3.53
N ASN A 239 18.84 11.42 -3.11
CA ASN A 239 20.10 11.38 -3.86
C ASN A 239 20.12 10.26 -4.90
N GLU A 240 19.40 9.16 -4.68
CA GLU A 240 19.52 7.97 -5.51
C GLU A 240 18.19 7.56 -6.17
N VAL A 241 17.14 7.36 -5.38
CA VAL A 241 15.88 6.79 -5.88
C VAL A 241 15.08 7.78 -6.72
N ASN A 242 14.91 9.01 -6.23
CA ASN A 242 14.13 10.05 -6.90
C ASN A 242 14.73 10.44 -8.26
N VAL A 243 16.05 10.37 -8.39
CA VAL A 243 16.76 10.65 -9.66
C VAL A 243 16.34 9.63 -10.72
N LEU A 244 16.34 8.34 -10.38
CA LEU A 244 15.92 7.25 -11.29
C LEU A 244 14.42 7.29 -11.61
N GLN A 245 13.59 7.75 -10.67
CA GLN A 245 12.14 7.87 -10.87
C GLN A 245 11.77 8.91 -11.92
N LYS A 246 12.47 10.06 -11.94
CA LYS A 246 12.22 11.12 -12.91
C LYS A 246 12.44 10.65 -14.34
N ILE A 247 13.30 9.64 -14.53
CA ILE A 247 13.60 9.03 -15.84
C ILE A 247 12.47 8.08 -16.27
N ASN A 248 11.84 7.37 -15.34
CA ASN A 248 10.82 6.33 -15.60
C ASN A 248 9.37 6.82 -15.40
N LYS A 249 9.08 8.07 -15.76
CA LYS A 249 7.74 8.64 -15.57
C LYS A 249 6.74 8.03 -16.55
N ASN A 250 5.59 7.58 -16.04
CA ASN A 250 4.49 7.12 -16.88
C ASN A 250 3.86 8.33 -17.62
N SER A 251 4.17 8.48 -18.91
CA SER A 251 3.63 9.53 -19.79
C SER A 251 2.20 9.26 -20.28
N PHE A 252 1.62 8.10 -19.96
CA PHE A 252 0.32 7.63 -20.43
C PHE A 252 -0.83 7.90 -19.44
N LYS A 253 -0.59 8.78 -18.45
CA LYS A 253 -1.63 9.28 -17.54
C LYS A 253 -1.98 10.72 -17.96
N PRO A 254 -2.98 10.93 -18.82
CA PRO A 254 -3.47 12.27 -19.10
C PRO A 254 -4.04 12.91 -17.81
N PRO A 255 -4.06 14.25 -17.73
CA PRO A 255 -4.74 14.93 -16.63
C PRO A 255 -6.22 14.57 -16.63
N VAL A 256 -6.79 14.51 -15.43
CA VAL A 256 -8.22 14.34 -15.19
C VAL A 256 -8.70 15.59 -14.48
N SER A 257 -9.81 16.16 -14.94
CA SER A 257 -10.46 17.34 -14.41
C SER A 257 -10.91 17.14 -12.97
N GLU A 258 -10.92 18.23 -12.19
CA GLU A 258 -11.32 18.15 -10.78
C GLU A 258 -12.82 17.85 -10.64
N GLU A 259 -13.65 18.28 -11.60
CA GLU A 259 -15.07 17.97 -11.65
C GLU A 259 -15.30 16.45 -11.70
N ILE A 260 -14.55 15.74 -12.55
CA ILE A 260 -14.63 14.27 -12.64
C ILE A 260 -14.09 13.62 -11.36
N LYS A 261 -12.99 14.14 -10.81
CA LYS A 261 -12.48 13.63 -9.52
C LYS A 261 -13.51 13.80 -8.41
N ASP A 262 -14.21 14.92 -8.35
CA ASP A 262 -15.26 15.18 -7.37
C ASP A 262 -16.45 14.23 -7.51
N LEU A 263 -16.85 13.88 -8.75
CA LEU A 263 -17.85 12.83 -8.97
C LEU A 263 -17.42 11.49 -8.38
N VAL A 264 -16.15 11.11 -8.55
CA VAL A 264 -15.61 9.88 -7.95
C VAL A 264 -15.51 9.99 -6.43
N ARG A 265 -15.05 11.13 -5.88
CA ARG A 265 -14.92 11.38 -4.43
C ARG A 265 -16.24 11.16 -3.69
N ARG A 266 -17.37 11.54 -4.29
CA ARG A 266 -18.72 11.32 -3.72
C ARG A 266 -19.03 9.84 -3.43
N ASN A 267 -18.42 8.92 -4.17
CA ASN A 267 -18.59 7.47 -4.01
C ASN A 267 -17.47 6.80 -3.21
N PHE A 268 -16.42 7.54 -2.83
CA PHE A 268 -15.23 7.03 -2.12
C PHE A 268 -15.15 7.51 -0.66
N THR A 269 -16.27 7.91 -0.06
CA THR A 269 -16.29 8.63 1.22
C THR A 269 -15.50 7.93 2.34
N LYS A 270 -15.63 6.62 2.52
CA LYS A 270 -14.90 5.83 3.53
C LYS A 270 -13.46 5.55 3.16
N GLU A 271 -13.14 5.42 1.88
CA GLU A 271 -11.74 5.33 1.44
C GLU A 271 -11.00 6.65 1.70
N ILE A 272 -11.66 7.80 1.48
CA ILE A 272 -11.13 9.13 1.78
C ILE A 272 -10.97 9.30 3.29
N GLU A 273 -11.98 8.90 4.07
CA GLU A 273 -11.92 8.94 5.53
C GLU A 273 -10.73 8.11 6.06
N PHE A 274 -10.50 6.92 5.52
CA PHE A 274 -9.34 6.09 5.87
C PHE A 274 -8.01 6.75 5.52
N TYR A 275 -7.89 7.34 4.33
CA TYR A 275 -6.71 8.08 3.91
C TYR A 275 -6.41 9.26 4.85
N GLN A 276 -7.43 10.06 5.19
CA GLN A 276 -7.28 11.19 6.10
C GLN A 276 -6.91 10.74 7.52
N PHE A 277 -7.46 9.63 7.98
CA PHE A 277 -7.07 9.01 9.25
C PHE A 277 -5.58 8.63 9.25
N CYS A 278 -5.09 7.95 8.20
CA CYS A 278 -3.68 7.58 8.09
C CYS A 278 -2.78 8.81 8.04
N LYS A 279 -3.17 9.83 7.26
CA LYS A 279 -2.45 11.12 7.17
C LYS A 279 -2.38 11.83 8.51
N GLN A 280 -3.51 11.91 9.23
CA GLN A 280 -3.55 12.50 10.57
C GLN A 280 -2.64 11.72 11.54
N ARG A 281 -2.67 10.38 11.51
CA ARG A 281 -1.80 9.55 12.35
C ARG A 281 -0.32 9.79 12.04
N LEU A 282 0.06 9.88 10.76
CA LEU A 282 1.42 10.19 10.34
C LEU A 282 1.90 11.53 10.89
N TYR A 283 1.08 12.58 10.80
CA TYR A 283 1.45 13.88 11.38
C TYR A 283 1.54 13.85 12.90
N LYS A 284 0.66 13.10 13.60
CA LYS A 284 0.78 12.92 15.05
C LYS A 284 2.11 12.26 15.42
N GLN A 285 2.51 11.21 14.68
CA GLN A 285 3.81 10.55 14.86
C GLN A 285 4.96 11.53 14.60
N TYR A 286 4.89 12.29 13.50
CA TYR A 286 5.89 13.30 13.17
C TYR A 286 6.02 14.37 14.25
N LEU A 287 4.93 14.99 14.70
CA LEU A 287 4.97 15.97 15.77
C LEU A 287 5.58 15.39 17.05
N ALA A 288 5.24 14.14 17.40
CA ALA A 288 5.82 13.46 18.54
C ALA A 288 7.34 13.21 18.41
N THR A 289 7.90 13.10 17.19
CA THR A 289 9.36 13.02 16.98
C THR A 289 10.08 14.35 17.22
N GLN A 290 9.37 15.47 17.17
CA GLN A 290 9.94 16.82 17.34
C GLN A 290 9.91 17.29 18.79
N LEU A 291 9.16 16.60 19.66
CA LEU A 291 9.10 16.92 21.07
C LEU A 291 10.33 16.35 21.79
N PRO A 292 10.86 17.05 22.82
CA PRO A 292 11.93 16.51 23.66
C PRO A 292 11.49 15.17 24.26
N LEU A 293 12.39 14.18 24.26
CA LEU A 293 12.19 12.95 25.01
C LEU A 293 12.09 13.33 26.50
N LYS A 294 10.90 13.22 27.07
CA LYS A 294 10.70 13.29 28.53
C LYS A 294 10.84 11.90 29.12
#